data_AF-U4KSU7-F1
#
_entry.id   AF-U4KSU7-F1
#
_cell.length_a   1.000
_cell.length_b   1.000
_cell.length_c   1.000
_cell.angle_alpha   90.00
_cell.angle_beta   90.00
_cell.angle_gamma   90.00
#
_symmetry.space_group_name_H-M   'P 1'
#
loop_
_entity.id
_entity.type
_entity.pdbx_description
1 polymer ?
#
loop_
_entity_poly.entity_id
_entity_poly.type
_entity_poly.pdbx_seq_one_letter_code
_entity_poly.pdbx_strand_id
1 'polypeptide(L)'
;MSHVATINYEALSIEAKATCEQALKQLCKIDELLARIKDKASMLITDRVRSYESFLKKEQANITAELNQIISKANAKTREASIASNANNLSKIVDNLTSYRLNAMEDLINDELINATNRHQQSLSNQALGIISISQDILKKLETIDDFMLRESIYQVALQGENVNKSWTELQLLGKNRLNAQLKTSLEKHKDKIMLEIQKELKDAKVDVQVIENISSSKIQNISDIETFRNKATSEIIGESVRKETLKVIMKTVETRGFIVDKKNIKIDREKNEVRFIAQKVSGERAEFRIYLDGKFIYKFDGYEGQACQKDIEPFMKDLADIYDIKVVKQVDNWSNPDKNQSMKYQTVNKNKGTN
;
A
#
# COMPACT_ATOMS: atom_id res chain seq x y z
N MET A 1 -8.93 -7.22 -40.36
CA MET A 1 -9.92 -7.37 -39.26
C MET A 1 -9.30 -6.78 -38.02
N SER A 2 -10.00 -5.83 -37.39
CA SER A 2 -9.58 -5.22 -36.13
C SER A 2 -10.53 -5.66 -35.03
N HIS A 3 -9.98 -6.00 -33.87
CA HIS A 3 -10.73 -6.37 -32.68
C HIS A 3 -10.29 -5.49 -31.51
N VAL A 4 -11.24 -4.78 -30.91
CA VAL A 4 -11.01 -3.93 -29.74
C VAL A 4 -11.89 -4.42 -28.60
N ALA A 5 -11.26 -4.75 -27.47
CA ALA A 5 -11.99 -5.11 -26.27
C ALA A 5 -11.40 -4.42 -25.03
N THR A 6 -12.30 -3.98 -24.15
CA THR A 6 -11.96 -3.57 -22.80
C THR A 6 -12.00 -4.79 -21.89
N ILE A 7 -10.90 -5.06 -21.19
CA ILE A 7 -10.82 -6.14 -20.23
C ILE A 7 -10.81 -5.54 -18.82
N ASN A 8 -11.92 -5.71 -18.12
CA ASN A 8 -11.93 -5.59 -16.67
C ASN A 8 -11.43 -6.90 -16.10
N TYR A 9 -10.40 -6.82 -15.26
CA TYR A 9 -9.92 -7.98 -14.54
C TYR A 9 -9.73 -7.67 -13.06
N GLU A 10 -9.76 -8.75 -12.28
CA GLU A 10 -9.36 -8.81 -10.88
C GLU A 10 -7.97 -9.45 -10.85
N ALA A 11 -6.91 -8.68 -10.58
CA ALA A 11 -5.63 -9.25 -10.19
C ALA A 11 -5.43 -9.08 -8.69
N LEU A 12 -6.37 -9.66 -7.95
CA LEU A 12 -6.38 -9.63 -6.49
C LEU A 12 -5.06 -10.12 -5.90
N SER A 13 -4.38 -11.06 -6.57
CA SER A 13 -3.05 -11.55 -6.17
C SER A 13 -1.93 -10.54 -6.42
N ILE A 14 -1.93 -9.84 -7.56
CA ILE A 14 -0.94 -8.78 -7.86
C ILE A 14 -1.15 -7.58 -6.93
N GLU A 15 -2.40 -7.16 -6.76
CA GLU A 15 -2.77 -6.07 -5.86
C GLU A 15 -2.41 -6.41 -4.41
N ALA A 16 -2.84 -7.56 -3.89
CA ALA A 16 -2.50 -7.97 -2.52
C ALA A 16 -0.99 -8.05 -2.29
N LYS A 17 -0.24 -8.58 -3.27
CA LYS A 17 1.22 -8.63 -3.19
C LYS A 17 1.83 -7.24 -3.16
N ALA A 18 1.43 -6.36 -4.08
CA ALA A 18 1.90 -4.98 -4.12
C ALA A 18 1.58 -4.22 -2.82
N THR A 19 0.37 -4.41 -2.27
CA THR A 19 -0.04 -3.86 -0.97
C THR A 19 0.85 -4.38 0.16
N CYS A 20 1.09 -5.69 0.23
CA CYS A 20 1.95 -6.26 1.27
C CYS A 20 3.41 -5.81 1.16
N GLU A 21 3.96 -5.75 -0.06
CA GLU A 21 5.33 -5.27 -0.30
C GLU A 21 5.49 -3.80 0.11
N GLN A 22 4.50 -2.96 -0.20
CA GLN A 22 4.49 -1.56 0.22
C GLN A 22 4.38 -1.44 1.75
N ALA A 23 3.54 -2.24 2.40
CA ALA A 23 3.42 -2.27 3.86
C ALA A 23 4.73 -2.72 4.53
N LEU A 24 5.40 -3.76 4.01
CA LEU A 24 6.72 -4.19 4.49
C LEU A 24 7.76 -3.07 4.37
N LYS A 25 7.75 -2.34 3.25
CA LYS A 25 8.64 -1.18 3.06
C LYS A 25 8.39 -0.09 4.10
N GLN A 26 7.14 0.19 4.45
CA GLN A 26 6.81 1.16 5.51
C GLN A 26 7.27 0.68 6.88
N LEU A 27 7.17 -0.63 7.18
CA LEU A 27 7.63 -1.20 8.45
C LEU A 27 9.13 -1.05 8.68
N CYS A 28 9.95 -0.94 7.63
CA CYS A 28 11.39 -0.65 7.77
C CYS A 28 11.67 0.69 8.49
N LYS A 29 10.72 1.62 8.51
CA LYS A 29 10.85 2.88 9.28
C LYS A 29 10.94 2.65 10.78
N ILE A 30 10.39 1.54 11.27
CA ILE A 30 10.55 1.14 12.67
C ILE A 30 12.02 0.82 12.96
N ASP A 31 12.70 0.10 12.05
CA ASP A 31 14.12 -0.20 12.20
C ASP A 31 14.98 1.07 12.18
N GLU A 32 14.67 2.01 11.28
CA GLU A 32 15.33 3.31 11.23
C GLU A 32 15.15 4.10 12.53
N LEU A 33 13.94 4.09 13.11
CA LEU A 33 13.69 4.72 14.40
C LEU A 33 14.51 4.05 15.51
N LEU A 34 14.45 2.72 15.59
CA LEU A 34 15.17 1.96 16.61
C LEU A 34 16.69 2.18 16.52
N ALA A 35 17.23 2.30 15.30
CA ALA A 35 18.62 2.67 15.09
C ALA A 35 18.93 4.08 15.62
N ARG A 36 18.10 5.09 15.29
CA ARG A 36 18.26 6.45 15.82
C ARG A 36 18.20 6.51 17.35
N ILE A 37 17.31 5.73 17.97
CA ILE A 37 17.19 5.65 19.43
C ILE A 37 18.47 5.08 20.03
N LYS A 38 18.99 3.98 19.49
CA LYS A 38 20.24 3.36 19.96
C LYS A 38 21.43 4.31 19.86
N ASP A 39 21.56 5.03 18.74
CA ASP A 39 22.63 6.01 18.54
C ASP A 39 22.54 7.17 19.56
N LYS A 40 21.32 7.69 19.80
CA LYS A 40 21.09 8.77 20.77
C LYS A 40 21.27 8.31 22.22
N ALA A 41 20.93 7.06 22.54
CA ALA A 41 20.89 6.55 23.90
C ALA A 41 22.25 6.03 24.41
N SER A 42 23.37 6.43 23.79
CA SER A 42 24.72 5.86 23.87
C SER A 42 25.27 5.43 25.23
N MET A 43 24.71 5.86 26.38
CA MET A 43 24.98 5.28 27.71
C MET A 43 23.78 5.24 28.68
N LEU A 44 22.56 5.60 28.24
CA LEU A 44 21.43 5.94 29.14
C LEU A 44 20.12 5.22 28.77
N ILE A 45 20.21 3.95 28.36
CA ILE A 45 19.03 3.13 28.10
C ILE A 45 18.37 2.73 29.42
N THR A 46 17.19 3.29 29.70
CA THR A 46 16.34 2.87 30.83
C THR A 46 15.56 1.60 30.50
N ASP A 47 15.06 0.90 31.53
CA ASP A 47 14.19 -0.27 31.34
C ASP A 47 12.90 0.07 30.57
N ARG A 48 12.43 1.32 30.69
CA ARG A 48 11.30 1.80 29.88
C ARG A 48 11.69 1.89 28.41
N VAL A 49 12.81 2.53 28.05
CA VAL A 49 13.30 2.57 26.66
C VAL A 49 13.38 1.16 26.07
N ARG A 50 13.88 0.18 26.82
CA ARG A 50 13.89 -1.24 26.41
C ARG A 50 12.49 -1.83 26.19
N SER A 51 11.51 -1.44 27.01
CA SER A 51 10.13 -1.91 26.84
C SER A 51 9.47 -1.33 25.58
N TYR A 52 9.72 -0.06 25.25
CA TYR A 52 9.30 0.51 23.96
C TYR A 52 9.94 -0.21 22.77
N GLU A 53 11.26 -0.44 22.81
CA GLU A 53 11.95 -1.16 21.73
C GLU A 53 11.41 -2.58 21.56
N SER A 54 11.16 -3.28 22.67
CA SER A 54 10.63 -4.64 22.65
C SER A 54 9.20 -4.68 22.10
N PHE A 55 8.37 -3.71 22.46
CA PHE A 55 7.02 -3.55 21.91
C PHE A 55 7.06 -3.33 20.39
N LEU A 56 7.84 -2.36 19.93
CA LEU A 56 7.96 -2.04 18.50
C LEU A 56 8.45 -3.24 17.68
N LYS A 57 9.47 -3.96 18.16
CA LYS A 57 9.97 -5.17 17.48
C LYS A 57 8.94 -6.30 17.46
N LYS A 58 8.19 -6.49 18.55
CA LYS A 58 7.15 -7.52 18.62
C LYS A 58 6.02 -7.22 17.62
N GLU A 59 5.54 -5.98 17.60
CA GLU A 59 4.51 -5.54 16.65
C GLU A 59 5.00 -5.67 15.20
N GLN A 60 6.21 -5.20 14.92
CA GLN A 60 6.82 -5.33 13.60
C GLN A 60 6.92 -6.80 13.16
N ALA A 61 7.37 -7.70 14.04
CA ALA A 61 7.51 -9.13 13.74
C ALA A 61 6.15 -9.78 13.48
N ASN A 62 5.12 -9.46 14.28
CA ASN A 62 3.76 -9.97 14.11
C ASN A 62 3.18 -9.55 12.76
N ILE A 63 3.21 -8.24 12.46
CA ILE A 63 2.67 -7.72 11.19
C ILE A 63 3.46 -8.28 10.00
N THR A 64 4.79 -8.39 10.11
CA THR A 64 5.64 -8.97 9.05
C THR A 64 5.28 -10.43 8.79
N ALA A 65 5.02 -11.23 9.83
CA ALA A 65 4.61 -12.62 9.68
C ALA A 65 3.25 -12.74 8.97
N GLU A 66 2.28 -11.91 9.34
CA GLU A 66 0.96 -11.89 8.69
C GLU A 66 1.04 -11.47 7.22
N LEU A 67 1.81 -10.41 6.91
CA LEU A 67 2.03 -9.95 5.53
C LEU A 67 2.69 -11.03 4.68
N ASN A 68 3.72 -11.71 5.19
CA ASN A 68 4.39 -12.81 4.48
C ASN A 68 3.46 -14.01 4.27
N GLN A 69 2.57 -14.30 5.24
CA GLN A 69 1.57 -15.34 5.06
C GLN A 69 0.60 -14.99 3.93
N ILE A 70 0.14 -13.74 3.84
CA ILE A 70 -0.72 -13.27 2.74
C ILE A 70 0.00 -13.35 1.40
N ILE A 71 1.27 -12.93 1.33
CA ILE A 71 2.10 -13.06 0.11
C ILE A 71 2.22 -14.53 -0.32
N SER A 72 2.45 -15.45 0.63
CA SER A 72 2.57 -16.89 0.33
C SER A 72 1.28 -17.45 -0.27
N LYS A 73 0.12 -17.04 0.27
CA LYS A 73 -1.21 -17.41 -0.25
C LYS A 73 -1.45 -16.80 -1.64
N ALA A 74 -1.13 -15.52 -1.81
CA ALA A 74 -1.24 -14.84 -3.11
C ALA A 74 -0.39 -15.53 -4.19
N ASN A 75 0.83 -15.97 -3.86
CA ASN A 75 1.71 -16.71 -4.76
C ASN A 75 1.20 -18.13 -5.08
N ALA A 76 0.49 -18.76 -4.14
CA ALA A 76 -0.15 -20.05 -4.34
C ALA A 76 -1.40 -19.99 -5.25
N LYS A 77 -1.73 -18.80 -5.80
CA LYS A 77 -2.90 -18.57 -6.67
C LYS A 77 -4.22 -18.98 -6.02
N THR A 78 -4.30 -18.89 -4.69
CA THR A 78 -5.56 -19.14 -3.97
C THR A 78 -6.50 -17.97 -4.22
N ARG A 79 -7.62 -18.24 -4.92
CA ARG A 79 -8.59 -17.22 -5.37
C ARG A 79 -9.56 -16.80 -4.29
N GLU A 80 -9.04 -16.31 -3.16
CA GLU A 80 -9.87 -15.84 -2.05
C GLU A 80 -9.90 -14.31 -2.00
N ALA A 81 -11.09 -13.72 -2.15
CA ALA A 81 -11.29 -12.27 -2.01
C ALA A 81 -10.89 -11.75 -0.62
N SER A 82 -10.85 -12.63 0.39
CA SER A 82 -10.33 -12.35 1.73
C SER A 82 -8.88 -11.87 1.72
N ILE A 83 -8.05 -12.32 0.76
CA ILE A 83 -6.62 -12.02 0.71
C ILE A 83 -6.38 -10.52 0.46
N ALA A 84 -7.04 -9.94 -0.54
CA ALA A 84 -6.93 -8.52 -0.85
C ALA A 84 -7.50 -7.65 0.27
N SER A 85 -8.63 -8.05 0.87
CA SER A 85 -9.20 -7.33 2.02
C SER A 85 -8.28 -7.35 3.23
N ASN A 86 -7.68 -8.51 3.55
CA ASN A 86 -6.74 -8.64 4.66
C ASN A 86 -5.45 -7.84 4.41
N ALA A 87 -4.92 -7.85 3.19
CA ALA A 87 -3.77 -7.04 2.80
C ALA A 87 -4.06 -5.54 2.99
N ASN A 88 -5.22 -5.07 2.52
CA ASN A 88 -5.63 -3.67 2.65
C ASN A 88 -5.86 -3.26 4.12
N ASN A 89 -6.42 -4.14 4.94
CA ASN A 89 -6.59 -3.88 6.37
C ASN A 89 -5.23 -3.76 7.08
N LEU A 90 -4.31 -4.67 6.83
CA LEU A 90 -2.96 -4.63 7.40
C LEU A 90 -2.18 -3.41 6.90
N SER A 91 -2.29 -3.05 5.62
CA SER A 91 -1.67 -1.84 5.08
C SER A 91 -2.15 -0.60 5.82
N LYS A 92 -3.45 -0.47 6.11
CA LYS A 92 -3.99 0.66 6.88
C LYS A 92 -3.45 0.71 8.31
N ILE A 93 -3.28 -0.45 8.96
CA ILE A 93 -2.68 -0.54 10.30
C ILE A 93 -1.22 -0.05 10.24
N VAL A 94 -0.45 -0.51 9.26
CA VAL A 94 0.93 -0.09 9.04
C VAL A 94 1.01 1.39 8.72
N ASP A 95 0.16 1.90 7.85
CA ASP A 95 0.09 3.32 7.50
C ASP A 95 -0.21 4.15 8.75
N ASN A 96 -1.17 3.76 9.59
CA ASN A 96 -1.46 4.47 10.83
C ASN A 96 -0.25 4.50 11.77
N LEU A 97 0.37 3.33 12.00
CA LEU A 97 1.54 3.19 12.86
C LEU A 97 2.72 4.06 12.37
N THR A 98 3.02 4.01 11.08
CA THR A 98 4.22 4.62 10.48
C THR A 98 4.03 6.08 10.06
N SER A 99 2.79 6.58 9.96
CA SER A 99 2.53 7.96 9.52
C SER A 99 2.79 9.00 10.59
N TYR A 100 2.28 8.79 11.80
CA TYR A 100 2.44 9.78 12.87
C TYR A 100 2.74 9.14 14.23
N ARG A 101 2.14 7.98 14.54
CA ARG A 101 2.32 7.33 15.85
C ARG A 101 3.78 7.04 16.15
N LEU A 102 4.54 6.62 15.14
CA LEU A 102 5.97 6.36 15.26
C LEU A 102 6.77 7.62 15.67
N ASN A 103 6.45 8.79 15.11
CA ASN A 103 7.09 10.06 15.51
C ASN A 103 6.69 10.48 16.94
N ALA A 104 5.44 10.25 17.33
CA ALA A 104 5.00 10.50 18.70
C ALA A 104 5.65 9.55 19.72
N MET A 105 5.90 8.30 19.34
CA MET A 105 6.70 7.37 20.13
C MET A 105 8.17 7.81 20.20
N GLU A 106 8.74 8.32 19.10
CA GLU A 106 10.09 8.92 19.12
C GLU A 106 10.17 10.07 20.13
N ASP A 107 9.18 10.97 20.14
CA ASP A 107 9.12 12.08 21.11
C ASP A 107 9.02 11.56 22.56
N LEU A 108 8.17 10.55 22.83
CA LEU A 108 8.07 9.91 24.16
C LEU A 108 9.41 9.34 24.64
N ILE A 109 10.12 8.65 23.75
CA ILE A 109 11.39 8.02 24.07
C ILE A 109 12.45 9.09 24.33
N ASN A 110 12.50 10.14 23.52
CA ASN A 110 13.41 11.27 23.76
C ASN A 110 13.10 11.97 25.09
N ASP A 111 11.83 12.21 25.41
CA ASP A 111 11.43 12.81 26.68
C ASP A 111 11.83 11.93 27.87
N GLU A 112 11.65 10.61 27.79
CA GLU A 112 12.06 9.68 28.83
C GLU A 112 13.59 9.65 29.01
N LEU A 113 14.36 9.72 27.92
CA LEU A 113 15.83 9.81 27.96
C LEU A 113 16.30 11.14 28.60
N ILE A 114 15.68 12.26 28.25
CA ILE A 114 15.95 13.58 28.87
C ILE A 114 15.62 13.52 30.36
N ASN A 115 14.45 12.98 30.71
CA ASN A 115 14.02 12.84 32.10
C ASN A 115 14.89 11.86 32.89
N ALA A 116 15.39 10.80 32.27
CA ALA A 116 16.35 9.89 32.88
C ALA A 116 17.67 10.59 33.18
N THR A 117 18.15 11.42 32.26
CA THR A 117 19.35 12.26 32.46
C THR A 117 19.15 13.23 33.61
N ASN A 118 18.01 13.94 33.63
CA ASN A 118 17.66 14.87 34.70
C ASN A 118 17.49 14.15 36.05
N ARG A 119 16.90 12.95 36.07
CA ARG A 119 16.77 12.11 37.29
C ARG A 119 18.11 11.58 37.77
N HIS A 120 19.04 11.25 36.88
CA HIS A 120 20.41 10.88 37.27
C HIS A 120 21.13 12.07 37.93
N GLN A 121 20.94 13.26 37.38
CA GLN A 121 21.49 14.50 37.94
C GLN A 121 20.80 14.91 39.25
N GLN A 122 19.48 14.68 39.38
CA GLN A 122 18.72 14.91 40.60
C GLN A 122 18.87 13.80 41.65
N SER A 123 19.14 12.54 41.32
CA SER A 123 19.30 11.47 42.31
C SER A 123 20.60 11.61 43.11
N LEU A 124 21.61 12.26 42.52
CA LEU A 124 22.78 12.79 43.24
C LEU A 124 22.39 13.86 44.29
N SER A 125 21.22 14.50 44.17
CA SER A 125 20.70 15.52 45.09
C SER A 125 19.50 15.06 45.95
N ASN A 126 18.75 14.03 45.54
CA ASN A 126 17.43 13.67 46.06
C ASN A 126 17.32 12.24 46.63
N GLN A 127 18.42 11.65 47.11
CA GLN A 127 18.33 10.48 48.00
C GLN A 127 17.48 10.71 49.28
N ALA A 128 16.93 11.92 49.49
CA ALA A 128 16.19 12.33 50.68
C ALA A 128 14.64 12.23 50.63
N LEU A 129 13.97 11.98 49.49
CA LEU A 129 12.51 12.25 49.40
C LEU A 129 11.54 11.08 49.14
N GLY A 130 11.99 9.84 49.25
CA GLY A 130 11.06 8.71 49.38
C GLY A 130 10.38 8.30 48.07
N ILE A 131 10.50 7.02 47.77
CA ILE A 131 10.04 6.36 46.55
C ILE A 131 8.51 6.54 46.41
N ILE A 132 8.06 7.23 45.37
CA ILE A 132 6.63 7.20 44.97
C ILE A 132 6.37 5.81 44.38
N SER A 133 5.74 4.93 45.16
CA SER A 133 5.34 3.59 44.71
C SER A 133 3.90 3.61 44.18
N ILE A 134 3.71 3.18 42.93
CA ILE A 134 2.38 2.88 42.38
C ILE A 134 1.82 1.62 43.05
N SER A 135 0.52 1.58 43.31
CA SER A 135 -0.13 0.39 43.90
C SER A 135 -0.13 -0.80 42.92
N GLN A 136 0.01 -2.01 43.45
CA GLN A 136 0.01 -3.23 42.64
C GLN A 136 -1.31 -3.43 41.87
N ASP A 137 -2.43 -2.92 42.40
CA ASP A 137 -3.74 -2.95 41.72
C ASP A 137 -3.73 -2.09 40.45
N ILE A 138 -3.15 -0.90 40.49
CA ILE A 138 -3.00 -0.02 39.32
C ILE A 138 -2.09 -0.69 38.28
N LEU A 139 -0.99 -1.34 38.69
CA LEU A 139 -0.10 -2.05 37.77
C LEU A 139 -0.83 -3.18 37.03
N LYS A 140 -1.62 -4.00 37.74
CA LYS A 140 -2.44 -5.04 37.10
C LYS A 140 -3.46 -4.48 36.11
N LYS A 141 -4.09 -3.34 36.42
CA LYS A 141 -5.05 -2.67 35.53
C LYS A 141 -4.36 -2.04 34.31
N LEU A 142 -3.11 -1.61 34.44
CA LEU A 142 -2.33 -1.12 33.30
C LEU A 142 -1.99 -2.25 32.33
N GLU A 143 -1.69 -3.46 32.82
CA GLU A 143 -1.37 -4.62 31.98
C GLU A 143 -2.51 -5.02 31.04
N THR A 144 -3.77 -4.71 31.37
CA THR A 144 -4.94 -5.00 30.52
C THR A 144 -5.12 -4.01 29.36
N ILE A 145 -4.27 -2.97 29.26
CA ILE A 145 -4.34 -1.98 28.20
C ILE A 145 -3.42 -2.39 27.05
N ASP A 146 -4.04 -2.70 25.91
CA ASP A 146 -3.33 -3.11 24.69
C ASP A 146 -2.57 -1.93 24.04
N ASP A 147 -3.19 -0.74 24.01
CA ASP A 147 -2.54 0.45 23.47
C ASP A 147 -1.38 0.87 24.39
N PHE A 148 -0.18 0.57 23.93
CA PHE A 148 1.06 0.85 24.65
C PHE A 148 1.18 2.34 25.04
N MET A 149 0.85 3.27 24.14
CA MET A 149 1.01 4.70 24.39
C MET A 149 0.00 5.21 25.42
N LEU A 150 -1.24 4.69 25.36
CA LEU A 150 -2.26 4.98 26.36
C LEU A 150 -1.87 4.44 27.73
N ARG A 151 -1.42 3.18 27.78
CA ARG A 151 -0.94 2.52 29.00
C ARG A 151 0.16 3.34 29.66
N GLU A 152 1.16 3.72 28.88
CA GLU A 152 2.27 4.53 29.37
C GLU A 152 1.80 5.92 29.85
N SER A 153 0.92 6.57 29.10
CA SER A 153 0.39 7.89 29.49
C SER A 153 -0.35 7.83 30.84
N ILE A 154 -1.17 6.80 31.06
CA ILE A 154 -1.88 6.58 32.32
C ILE A 154 -0.89 6.30 33.45
N TYR A 155 0.12 5.46 33.19
CA TYR A 155 1.17 5.16 34.16
C TYR A 155 1.94 6.43 34.59
N GLN A 156 2.29 7.31 33.66
CA GLN A 156 2.96 8.58 33.97
C GLN A 156 2.08 9.52 34.79
N VAL A 157 0.78 9.58 34.49
CA VAL A 157 -0.20 10.32 35.30
C VAL A 157 -0.29 9.74 36.71
N ALA A 158 -0.27 8.41 36.86
CA ALA A 158 -0.34 7.74 38.15
C ALA A 158 0.92 7.96 39.03
N LEU A 159 2.06 8.29 38.44
CA LEU A 159 3.29 8.64 39.18
C LEU A 159 3.25 10.05 39.78
N GLN A 160 2.37 10.92 39.32
CA GLN A 160 2.30 12.30 39.80
C GLN A 160 1.66 12.34 41.19
N GLY A 161 2.34 12.98 42.16
CA GLY A 161 1.91 13.02 43.56
C GLY A 161 0.50 13.58 43.77
N GLU A 162 0.05 14.50 42.91
CA GLU A 162 -1.31 15.05 42.92
C GLU A 162 -2.41 14.06 42.51
N ASN A 163 -2.04 12.93 41.91
CA ASN A 163 -2.98 11.93 41.40
C ASN A 163 -3.05 10.65 42.26
N VAL A 164 -2.33 10.59 43.38
CA VAL A 164 -2.23 9.39 44.24
C VAL A 164 -3.59 8.87 44.72
N ASN A 165 -4.55 9.77 44.97
CA ASN A 165 -5.89 9.43 45.47
C ASN A 165 -6.96 9.36 44.37
N LYS A 166 -6.58 9.51 43.10
CA LYS A 166 -7.55 9.48 42.00
C LYS A 166 -7.99 8.06 41.71
N SER A 167 -9.27 7.92 41.37
CA SER A 167 -9.84 6.65 40.94
C SER A 167 -9.26 6.19 39.60
N TRP A 168 -9.36 4.89 39.31
CA TRP A 168 -8.90 4.34 38.04
C TRP A 168 -9.52 5.04 36.81
N THR A 169 -10.81 5.37 36.87
CA THR A 169 -11.51 6.06 35.79
C THR A 169 -11.00 7.48 35.58
N GLU A 170 -10.66 8.19 36.66
CA GLU A 170 -10.03 9.52 36.56
C GLU A 170 -8.61 9.43 35.98
N LEU A 171 -7.82 8.45 36.40
CA LEU A 171 -6.48 8.21 35.83
C LEU A 171 -6.55 7.89 34.34
N GLN A 172 -7.53 7.08 33.91
CA GLN A 172 -7.77 6.80 32.49
C GLN A 172 -8.11 8.07 31.70
N LEU A 173 -9.00 8.92 32.23
CA LEU A 173 -9.38 10.17 31.57
C LEU A 173 -8.20 11.13 31.45
N LEU A 174 -7.43 11.30 32.52
CA LEU A 174 -6.24 12.14 32.54
C LEU A 174 -5.15 11.62 31.60
N GLY A 175 -4.90 10.30 31.61
CA GLY A 175 -3.96 9.66 30.70
C GLY A 175 -4.36 9.82 29.24
N LYS A 176 -5.66 9.68 28.93
CA LYS A 176 -6.17 9.92 27.56
C LYS A 176 -6.01 11.38 27.14
N ASN A 177 -6.31 12.33 28.03
CA ASN A 177 -6.15 13.76 27.74
C ASN A 177 -4.68 14.13 27.53
N ARG A 178 -3.78 13.60 28.37
CA ARG A 178 -2.33 13.75 28.22
C ARG A 178 -1.86 13.19 26.88
N LEU A 179 -2.28 11.97 26.52
CA LEU A 179 -1.93 11.35 25.25
C LEU A 179 -2.40 12.21 24.07
N ASN A 180 -3.65 12.65 24.08
CA ASN A 180 -4.20 13.48 23.01
C ASN A 180 -3.43 14.81 22.84
N ALA A 181 -3.10 15.47 23.95
CA ALA A 181 -2.30 16.71 23.92
C ALA A 181 -0.89 16.45 23.36
N GLN A 182 -0.29 15.32 23.73
CA GLN A 182 1.02 14.93 23.24
C GLN A 182 1.00 14.59 21.75
N LEU A 183 0.01 13.82 21.27
CA LEU A 183 -0.16 13.52 19.86
C LEU A 183 -0.35 14.80 19.04
N LYS A 184 -1.12 15.77 19.54
CA LYS A 184 -1.30 17.07 18.89
C LYS A 184 0.03 17.86 18.81
N THR A 185 0.81 17.85 19.89
CA THR A 185 2.12 18.53 19.92
C THR A 185 3.10 17.89 18.94
N SER A 186 3.15 16.55 18.92
CA SER A 186 3.99 15.78 18.00
C SER A 186 3.58 16.03 16.54
N LEU A 187 2.28 16.08 16.26
CA LEU A 187 1.74 16.42 14.94
C LEU A 187 2.27 17.77 14.45
N GLU A 188 2.14 18.82 15.26
CA GLU A 188 2.62 20.16 14.89
C GLU A 188 4.13 20.18 14.64
N LYS A 189 4.89 19.41 15.42
CA LYS A 189 6.35 19.30 15.29
C LYS A 189 6.79 18.57 14.02
N HIS A 190 6.07 17.52 13.60
CA HIS A 190 6.52 16.61 12.55
C HIS A 190 5.74 16.68 11.24
N LYS A 191 4.64 17.44 11.15
CA LYS A 191 3.78 17.50 9.94
C LYS A 191 4.53 17.80 8.65
N ASP A 192 5.47 18.73 8.67
CA ASP A 192 6.22 19.11 7.46
C ASP A 192 7.18 18.00 7.03
N LYS A 193 7.83 17.34 8.00
CA LYS A 193 8.69 16.18 7.76
C LYS A 193 7.89 15.02 7.17
N ILE A 194 6.71 14.73 7.72
CA ILE A 194 5.82 13.66 7.23
C ILE A 194 5.40 13.94 5.78
N MET A 195 5.05 15.19 5.46
CA MET A 195 4.70 15.56 4.07
C MET A 195 5.88 15.41 3.11
N LEU A 196 7.09 15.82 3.50
CA LEU A 196 8.29 15.64 2.69
C LEU A 196 8.59 14.16 2.44
N GLU A 197 8.42 13.30 3.45
CA GLU A 197 8.58 11.85 3.30
C GLU A 197 7.56 11.25 2.32
N ILE A 198 6.27 11.61 2.46
CA ILE A 198 5.21 11.16 1.54
C ILE A 198 5.54 11.59 0.10
N GLN A 199 5.95 12.84 -0.10
CA GLN A 199 6.36 13.33 -1.43
C GLN A 199 7.54 12.56 -1.99
N LYS A 200 8.55 12.27 -1.17
CA LYS A 200 9.72 11.49 -1.58
C LYS A 200 9.31 10.08 -2.01
N GLU A 201 8.47 9.41 -1.22
CA GLU A 201 7.96 8.07 -1.53
C GLU A 201 7.18 8.03 -2.85
N LEU A 202 6.33 9.02 -3.10
CA LEU A 202 5.59 9.15 -4.36
C LEU A 202 6.53 9.36 -5.56
N LYS A 203 7.56 10.21 -5.40
CA LYS A 203 8.58 10.45 -6.44
C LYS A 203 9.39 9.19 -6.73
N ASP A 204 9.83 8.47 -5.70
CA ASP A 204 10.59 7.23 -5.82
C ASP A 204 9.75 6.13 -6.50
N ALA A 205 8.44 6.09 -6.22
CA ALA A 205 7.49 5.21 -6.91
C ALA A 205 7.22 5.63 -8.36
N LYS A 206 7.64 6.85 -8.77
CA LYS A 206 7.36 7.47 -10.07
C LYS A 206 5.87 7.74 -10.31
N VAL A 207 5.14 8.09 -9.25
CA VAL A 207 3.76 8.56 -9.34
C VAL A 207 3.72 9.89 -10.10
N ASP A 208 2.60 10.18 -10.75
CA ASP A 208 2.44 11.39 -11.55
C ASP A 208 2.64 12.69 -10.74
N VAL A 209 3.24 13.69 -11.39
CA VAL A 209 3.60 14.96 -10.75
C VAL A 209 2.37 15.73 -10.29
N GLN A 210 1.26 15.70 -11.05
CA GLN A 210 0.02 16.38 -10.68
C GLN A 210 -0.59 15.74 -9.42
N VAL A 211 -0.51 14.42 -9.30
CA VAL A 211 -0.97 13.70 -8.09
C VAL A 211 -0.12 14.11 -6.88
N ILE A 212 1.19 14.23 -7.06
CA ILE A 212 2.10 14.72 -6.01
C ILE A 212 1.74 16.15 -5.60
N GLU A 213 1.51 17.05 -6.55
CA GLU A 213 1.11 18.44 -6.29
C GLU A 213 -0.24 18.54 -5.57
N ASN A 214 -1.22 17.73 -5.96
CA ASN A 214 -2.53 17.66 -5.31
C ASN A 214 -2.44 17.21 -3.85
N ILE A 215 -1.59 16.22 -3.54
CA ILE A 215 -1.35 15.80 -2.15
C ILE A 215 -0.58 16.89 -1.39
N SER A 216 0.37 17.56 -2.05
CA SER A 216 1.24 18.58 -1.45
C SER A 216 0.53 19.89 -1.11
N SER A 217 -0.49 20.26 -1.87
CA SER A 217 -1.27 21.49 -1.65
C SER A 217 -2.29 21.39 -0.52
N SER A 218 -2.53 20.17 -0.03
CA SER A 218 -3.49 19.93 1.05
C SER A 218 -2.87 20.27 2.42
N LYS A 219 -3.64 20.97 3.28
CA LYS A 219 -3.17 21.38 4.61
C LYS A 219 -3.48 20.29 5.65
N ILE A 220 -2.49 19.94 6.46
CA ILE A 220 -2.67 19.12 7.66
C ILE A 220 -3.16 20.02 8.80
N GLN A 221 -4.33 19.74 9.36
CA GLN A 221 -4.88 20.39 10.55
C GLN A 221 -5.01 19.42 11.72
N ASN A 222 -5.24 18.14 11.43
CA ASN A 222 -5.47 17.11 12.43
C ASN A 222 -4.84 15.78 12.01
N ILE A 223 -4.88 14.79 12.91
CA ILE A 223 -4.31 13.47 12.70
C ILE A 223 -5.01 12.72 11.56
N SER A 224 -6.34 12.84 11.46
CA SER A 224 -7.10 12.17 10.38
C SER A 224 -6.70 12.67 9.00
N ASP A 225 -6.29 13.95 8.86
CA ASP A 225 -5.78 14.46 7.58
C ASP A 225 -4.52 13.69 7.15
N ILE A 226 -3.59 13.43 8.08
CA ILE A 226 -2.40 12.62 7.79
C ILE A 226 -2.77 11.21 7.38
N GLU A 227 -3.71 10.57 8.08
CA GLU A 227 -4.17 9.22 7.73
C GLU A 227 -4.77 9.20 6.32
N THR A 228 -5.57 10.21 5.96
CA THR A 228 -6.13 10.30 4.60
C THR A 228 -5.05 10.52 3.54
N PHE A 229 -4.07 11.40 3.79
CA PHE A 229 -2.99 11.68 2.84
C PHE A 229 -2.06 10.49 2.66
N ARG A 230 -1.69 9.80 3.75
CA ARG A 230 -0.90 8.57 3.66
C ARG A 230 -1.68 7.50 2.91
N ASN A 231 -2.92 7.22 3.28
CA ASN A 231 -3.73 6.19 2.61
C ASN A 231 -3.87 6.47 1.11
N LYS A 232 -4.09 7.74 0.74
CA LYS A 232 -4.13 8.15 -0.66
C LYS A 232 -2.78 7.94 -1.35
N ALA A 233 -1.68 8.38 -0.74
CA ALA A 233 -0.35 8.19 -1.30
C ALA A 233 0.01 6.71 -1.46
N THR A 234 -0.26 5.89 -0.45
CA THR A 234 -0.08 4.44 -0.47
C THR A 234 -0.90 3.80 -1.59
N SER A 235 -2.16 4.20 -1.77
CA SER A 235 -3.01 3.73 -2.87
C SER A 235 -2.43 4.06 -4.25
N GLU A 236 -1.90 5.26 -4.45
CA GLU A 236 -1.26 5.67 -5.71
C GLU A 236 0.03 4.89 -5.98
N ILE A 237 0.84 4.66 -4.94
CA ILE A 237 2.06 3.85 -5.03
C ILE A 237 1.74 2.39 -5.38
N ILE A 238 0.72 1.81 -4.74
CA ILE A 238 0.26 0.45 -5.01
C ILE A 238 -0.26 0.36 -6.45
N GLY A 239 -1.11 1.30 -6.89
CA GLY A 239 -1.61 1.34 -8.26
C GLY A 239 -0.49 1.42 -9.29
N GLU A 240 0.53 2.26 -9.06
CA GLU A 240 1.68 2.32 -9.95
C GLU A 240 2.45 0.99 -10.01
N SER A 241 2.59 0.30 -8.88
CA SER A 241 3.22 -1.02 -8.80
C SER A 241 2.42 -2.07 -9.58
N VAL A 242 1.10 -2.11 -9.38
CA VAL A 242 0.17 -2.99 -10.11
C VAL A 242 0.24 -2.73 -11.60
N ARG A 243 0.24 -1.46 -12.04
CA ARG A 243 0.36 -1.09 -13.45
C ARG A 243 1.68 -1.58 -14.07
N LYS A 244 2.80 -1.43 -13.36
CA LYS A 244 4.12 -1.89 -13.83
C LYS A 244 4.21 -3.40 -13.96
N GLU A 245 3.74 -4.14 -12.96
CA GLU A 245 3.73 -5.60 -13.02
C GLU A 245 2.76 -6.09 -14.11
N THR A 246 1.58 -5.49 -14.24
CA THR A 246 0.64 -5.80 -15.33
C THR A 246 1.27 -5.57 -16.70
N LEU A 247 1.93 -4.42 -16.92
CA LEU A 247 2.62 -4.12 -18.17
C LEU A 247 3.66 -5.20 -18.51
N LYS A 248 4.48 -5.58 -17.53
CA LYS A 248 5.52 -6.60 -17.69
C LYS A 248 4.92 -7.96 -18.02
N VAL A 249 3.81 -8.32 -17.37
CA VAL A 249 3.05 -9.54 -17.65
C VAL A 249 2.55 -9.56 -19.09
N ILE A 250 1.83 -8.51 -19.51
CA ILE A 250 1.25 -8.43 -20.87
C ILE A 250 2.36 -8.45 -21.92
N MET A 251 3.46 -7.69 -21.72
CA MET A 251 4.60 -7.69 -22.64
C MET A 251 5.16 -9.10 -22.83
N LYS A 252 5.41 -9.83 -21.73
CA LYS A 252 5.96 -11.19 -21.79
C LYS A 252 5.00 -12.17 -22.50
N THR A 253 3.70 -12.06 -22.23
CA THR A 253 2.69 -12.90 -22.89
C THR A 253 2.65 -12.62 -24.39
N VAL A 254 2.66 -11.35 -24.80
CA VAL A 254 2.62 -10.92 -26.20
C VAL A 254 3.90 -11.32 -26.95
N GLU A 255 5.06 -11.19 -26.33
CA GLU A 255 6.35 -11.64 -26.90
C GLU A 255 6.39 -13.15 -27.13
N THR A 256 5.82 -13.95 -26.23
CA THR A 256 5.70 -15.41 -26.39
C THR A 256 4.85 -15.78 -27.61
N ARG A 257 3.97 -14.88 -28.06
CA ARG A 257 3.14 -15.02 -29.27
C ARG A 257 3.81 -14.51 -30.54
N GLY A 258 5.10 -14.16 -30.48
CA GLY A 258 5.90 -13.76 -31.64
C GLY A 258 5.79 -12.28 -32.00
N PHE A 259 5.18 -11.46 -31.13
CA PHE A 259 5.22 -10.00 -31.29
C PHE A 259 6.52 -9.43 -30.74
N ILE A 260 6.99 -8.36 -31.37
CA ILE A 260 8.16 -7.60 -30.93
C ILE A 260 7.67 -6.31 -30.28
N VAL A 261 8.08 -6.07 -29.03
CA VAL A 261 7.79 -4.82 -28.31
C VAL A 261 9.01 -3.91 -28.35
N ASP A 262 8.91 -2.79 -29.05
CA ASP A 262 9.92 -1.74 -28.95
C ASP A 262 9.66 -0.91 -27.68
N LYS A 263 10.61 -0.93 -26.74
CA LYS A 263 10.55 -0.15 -25.50
C LYS A 263 10.39 1.35 -25.77
N LYS A 264 10.83 1.86 -26.93
CA LYS A 264 10.66 3.27 -27.33
C LYS A 264 9.21 3.64 -27.64
N ASN A 265 8.35 2.66 -27.90
CA ASN A 265 6.93 2.85 -28.18
C ASN A 265 6.04 2.78 -26.93
N ILE A 266 6.63 2.60 -25.75
CA ILE A 266 5.91 2.71 -24.48
C ILE A 266 5.72 4.20 -24.18
N LYS A 267 4.48 4.66 -24.22
CA LYS A 267 4.09 6.04 -23.93
C LYS A 267 3.26 6.08 -22.66
N ILE A 268 3.61 7.00 -21.77
CA ILE A 268 2.82 7.28 -20.56
C ILE A 268 1.95 8.50 -20.87
N ASP A 269 0.64 8.30 -20.91
CA ASP A 269 -0.33 9.38 -21.01
C ASP A 269 -0.74 9.76 -19.58
N ARG A 270 -0.20 10.90 -19.11
CA ARG A 270 -0.39 11.40 -17.75
C ARG A 270 -1.76 12.01 -17.53
N GLU A 271 -2.40 12.55 -18.58
CA GLU A 271 -3.75 13.13 -18.48
C GLU A 271 -4.82 12.06 -18.32
N LYS A 272 -4.68 10.95 -19.04
CA LYS A 272 -5.60 9.80 -18.97
C LYS A 272 -5.17 8.75 -17.95
N ASN A 273 -4.02 8.96 -17.32
CA ASN A 273 -3.41 8.05 -16.36
C ASN A 273 -3.31 6.61 -16.91
N GLU A 274 -2.88 6.49 -18.17
CA GLU A 274 -2.74 5.22 -18.89
C GLU A 274 -1.31 5.04 -19.42
N VAL A 275 -0.83 3.80 -19.40
CA VAL A 275 0.37 3.41 -20.14
C VAL A 275 -0.06 2.72 -21.41
N ARG A 276 0.43 3.24 -22.53
CA ARG A 276 0.19 2.69 -23.86
C ARG A 276 1.45 2.07 -24.41
N PHE A 277 1.33 0.88 -24.98
CA PHE A 277 2.42 0.32 -25.80
C PHE A 277 1.87 -0.40 -27.02
N ILE A 278 2.73 -0.54 -28.02
CA ILE A 278 2.41 -1.18 -29.29
C ILE A 278 3.43 -2.30 -29.53
N ALA A 279 2.93 -3.47 -29.88
CA ALA A 279 3.70 -4.63 -30.29
C ALA A 279 3.37 -4.99 -31.74
N GLN A 280 4.35 -5.48 -32.51
CA GLN A 280 4.16 -5.81 -33.92
C GLN A 280 4.85 -7.13 -34.29
N LYS A 281 4.21 -7.95 -35.11
CA LYS A 281 4.80 -9.14 -35.73
C LYS A 281 5.55 -8.76 -37.00
N VAL A 282 6.53 -9.58 -37.39
CA VAL A 282 7.24 -9.44 -38.69
C VAL A 282 6.30 -9.53 -39.90
N SER A 283 5.20 -10.28 -39.75
CA SER A 283 4.13 -10.43 -40.74
C SER A 283 3.19 -9.22 -40.85
N GLY A 284 3.36 -8.21 -39.98
CA GLY A 284 2.64 -6.93 -40.07
C GLY A 284 1.48 -6.76 -39.09
N GLU A 285 1.05 -7.82 -38.39
CA GLU A 285 -0.01 -7.72 -37.37
C GLU A 285 0.46 -6.89 -36.18
N ARG A 286 -0.47 -6.12 -35.62
CA ARG A 286 -0.19 -5.14 -34.56
C ARG A 286 -1.13 -5.34 -33.38
N ALA A 287 -0.58 -5.26 -32.17
CA ALA A 287 -1.32 -5.27 -30.92
C ALA A 287 -1.03 -3.99 -30.13
N GLU A 288 -2.05 -3.20 -29.83
CA GLU A 288 -1.95 -2.01 -28.98
C GLU A 288 -2.62 -2.29 -27.64
N PHE A 289 -1.94 -1.91 -26.55
CA PHE A 289 -2.44 -2.07 -25.19
C PHE A 289 -2.45 -0.72 -24.48
N ARG A 290 -3.47 -0.49 -23.67
CA ARG A 290 -3.61 0.65 -22.77
C ARG A 290 -3.90 0.13 -21.37
N ILE A 291 -3.07 0.46 -20.39
CA ILE A 291 -3.09 -0.09 -19.03
C ILE A 291 -3.29 1.03 -18.01
N TYR A 292 -4.24 0.86 -17.09
CA TYR A 292 -4.60 1.82 -16.04
C TYR A 292 -3.95 1.46 -14.68
N LEU A 293 -4.05 2.37 -13.69
CA LEU A 293 -3.44 2.19 -12.36
C LEU A 293 -3.98 0.98 -11.59
N ASP A 294 -5.27 0.69 -11.70
CA ASP A 294 -5.88 -0.49 -11.10
C ASP A 294 -5.55 -1.78 -11.86
N GLY A 295 -4.62 -1.67 -12.82
CA GLY A 295 -4.20 -2.73 -13.70
C GLY A 295 -5.07 -2.87 -14.95
N LYS A 296 -6.35 -2.48 -14.93
CA LYS A 296 -7.29 -2.69 -16.05
C LYS A 296 -6.66 -2.31 -17.38
N PHE A 297 -6.95 -3.07 -18.43
CA PHE A 297 -6.38 -2.76 -19.73
C PHE A 297 -7.37 -2.92 -20.88
N ILE A 298 -7.13 -2.13 -21.92
CA ILE A 298 -7.80 -2.22 -23.20
C ILE A 298 -6.77 -2.71 -24.21
N TYR A 299 -7.17 -3.66 -25.06
CA TYR A 299 -6.33 -4.08 -26.17
C TYR A 299 -7.01 -3.86 -27.52
N LYS A 300 -6.18 -3.69 -28.54
CA LYS A 300 -6.58 -3.65 -29.95
C LYS A 300 -5.64 -4.50 -30.77
N PHE A 301 -6.14 -5.58 -31.36
CA PHE A 301 -5.44 -6.36 -32.37
C PHE A 301 -5.87 -5.90 -33.76
N ASP A 302 -4.92 -5.61 -34.64
CA ASP A 302 -5.14 -5.06 -35.97
C ASP A 302 -4.17 -5.69 -36.99
N GLY A 303 -4.48 -5.57 -38.28
CA GLY A 303 -3.66 -6.12 -39.36
C GLY A 303 -3.89 -7.60 -39.70
N TYR A 304 -4.95 -8.21 -39.16
CA TYR A 304 -5.28 -9.63 -39.39
C TYR A 304 -6.17 -9.86 -40.61
N GLU A 305 -5.94 -10.95 -41.35
CA GLU A 305 -6.85 -11.43 -42.39
C GLU A 305 -7.92 -12.37 -41.82
N GLY A 306 -9.20 -12.06 -42.05
CA GLY A 306 -10.29 -12.90 -41.56
C GLY A 306 -10.26 -13.08 -40.03
N GLN A 307 -10.74 -14.24 -39.53
CA GLN A 307 -10.80 -14.55 -38.10
C GLN A 307 -9.44 -14.96 -37.50
N ALA A 308 -8.33 -14.73 -38.21
CA ALA A 308 -7.00 -15.10 -37.74
C ALA A 308 -6.60 -14.45 -36.40
N CYS A 309 -7.20 -13.29 -36.05
CA CYS A 309 -6.96 -12.63 -34.77
C CYS A 309 -7.37 -13.49 -33.56
N GLN A 310 -8.36 -14.38 -33.69
CA GLN A 310 -8.79 -15.27 -32.60
C GLN A 310 -7.69 -16.25 -32.19
N LYS A 311 -6.84 -16.68 -33.14
CA LYS A 311 -5.71 -17.59 -32.87
C LYS A 311 -4.65 -16.98 -31.96
N ASP A 312 -4.56 -15.65 -31.90
CA ASP A 312 -3.67 -14.95 -30.97
C ASP A 312 -4.42 -14.50 -29.72
N ILE A 313 -5.69 -14.07 -29.83
CA ILE A 313 -6.48 -13.54 -28.71
C ILE A 313 -6.86 -14.64 -27.71
N GLU A 314 -7.43 -15.77 -28.13
CA GLU A 314 -7.89 -16.80 -27.18
C GLU A 314 -6.75 -17.35 -26.34
N PRO A 315 -5.59 -17.70 -26.94
CA PRO A 315 -4.48 -18.20 -26.16
C PRO A 315 -3.81 -17.11 -25.31
N PHE A 316 -3.80 -15.85 -25.77
CA PHE A 316 -3.35 -14.71 -24.96
C PHE A 316 -4.21 -14.55 -23.69
N MET A 317 -5.54 -14.61 -23.84
CA MET A 317 -6.46 -14.49 -22.70
C MET A 317 -6.32 -15.67 -21.74
N LYS A 318 -6.09 -16.88 -22.28
CA LYS A 318 -5.80 -18.07 -21.48
C LYS A 318 -4.50 -17.93 -20.69
N ASP A 319 -3.42 -17.49 -21.33
CA ASP A 319 -2.13 -17.31 -20.66
C ASP A 319 -2.21 -16.27 -19.54
N LEU A 320 -2.95 -15.17 -19.75
CA LEU A 320 -3.17 -14.18 -18.69
C LEU A 320 -3.91 -14.77 -17.48
N ALA A 321 -4.95 -15.58 -17.72
CA ALA A 321 -5.69 -16.24 -16.65
C ALA A 321 -4.87 -17.32 -15.93
N ASP A 322 -4.17 -18.17 -16.68
CA ASP A 322 -3.49 -19.36 -16.15
C ASP A 322 -2.13 -19.02 -15.53
N ILE A 323 -1.35 -18.14 -16.17
CA ILE A 323 0.03 -17.82 -15.75
C ILE A 323 0.02 -16.73 -14.69
N TYR A 324 -0.87 -15.74 -14.81
CA TYR A 324 -0.80 -14.49 -14.04
C TYR A 324 -2.02 -14.24 -13.13
N ASP A 325 -2.95 -15.20 -13.04
CA ASP A 325 -4.16 -15.15 -12.20
C ASP A 325 -5.00 -13.86 -12.42
N ILE A 326 -4.94 -13.34 -13.64
CA ILE A 326 -5.72 -12.21 -14.11
C ILE A 326 -7.11 -12.76 -14.49
N LYS A 327 -8.08 -12.65 -13.58
CA LYS A 327 -9.46 -13.08 -13.87
C LYS A 327 -10.16 -11.99 -14.66
N VAL A 328 -10.53 -12.27 -15.90
CA VAL A 328 -11.42 -11.39 -16.68
C VAL A 328 -12.79 -11.38 -16.01
N VAL A 329 -13.11 -10.29 -15.32
CA VAL A 329 -14.40 -10.08 -14.65
C VAL A 329 -15.46 -9.71 -15.67
N LYS A 330 -15.06 -8.91 -16.66
CA LYS A 330 -15.94 -8.46 -17.74
C LYS A 330 -15.10 -8.11 -18.95
N GLN A 331 -15.40 -8.75 -20.07
CA GLN A 331 -14.95 -8.31 -21.38
C GLN A 331 -16.07 -7.50 -22.03
N VAL A 332 -15.75 -6.30 -22.51
CA VAL A 332 -16.64 -5.51 -23.35
C VAL A 332 -15.98 -5.37 -24.70
N ASP A 333 -16.56 -6.01 -25.71
CA ASP A 333 -16.11 -5.82 -27.08
C ASP A 333 -16.56 -4.43 -27.55
N ASN A 334 -15.60 -3.52 -27.71
CA ASN A 334 -15.88 -2.14 -28.10
C ASN A 334 -16.05 -2.01 -29.61
N TRP A 335 -15.44 -2.90 -30.39
CA TRP A 335 -15.55 -2.94 -31.85
C TRP A 335 -15.04 -4.27 -32.40
N SER A 336 -15.82 -4.88 -33.29
CA SER A 336 -15.43 -6.04 -34.10
C SER A 336 -15.97 -5.87 -35.51
N ASN A 337 -15.14 -6.15 -36.53
CA ASN A 337 -15.47 -5.90 -37.93
C ASN A 337 -16.65 -6.77 -38.42
N PRO A 338 -17.80 -6.19 -38.83
CA PRO A 338 -19.00 -6.98 -39.18
C PRO A 338 -18.92 -7.70 -40.53
N ASP A 339 -18.01 -7.32 -41.42
CA ASP A 339 -18.02 -7.69 -42.85
C ASP A 339 -17.69 -9.15 -43.20
N LYS A 340 -17.47 -10.05 -42.23
CA LYS A 340 -17.27 -11.49 -42.52
C LYS A 340 -18.16 -12.45 -41.71
N ASN A 341 -19.05 -11.95 -40.87
CA ASN A 341 -20.04 -12.80 -40.19
C ASN A 341 -21.27 -13.10 -41.07
N GLN A 342 -21.41 -12.46 -42.23
CA GLN A 342 -22.27 -12.95 -43.29
C GLN A 342 -21.50 -14.00 -44.08
N SER A 343 -21.74 -15.28 -43.81
CA SER A 343 -21.45 -16.34 -44.78
C SER A 343 -22.02 -15.86 -46.12
N MET A 344 -21.18 -15.65 -47.14
CA MET A 344 -21.66 -15.38 -48.48
C MET A 344 -22.54 -16.53 -48.91
N LYS A 345 -23.87 -16.38 -48.78
CA LYS A 345 -24.82 -17.21 -49.48
C LYS A 345 -24.65 -16.84 -50.94
N TYR A 346 -23.78 -17.57 -51.63
CA TYR A 346 -23.78 -17.57 -53.08
C TYR A 346 -25.21 -17.94 -53.51
N GLN A 347 -25.98 -16.95 -53.95
CA GLN A 347 -27.15 -17.24 -54.77
C GLN A 347 -26.59 -17.78 -56.08
N THR A 348 -26.56 -19.10 -56.22
CA THR A 348 -26.35 -19.74 -57.51
C THR A 348 -27.52 -19.33 -58.40
N VAL A 349 -27.29 -18.37 -59.29
CA VAL A 349 -28.21 -18.08 -60.38
C VAL A 349 -28.25 -19.33 -61.25
N ASN A 350 -29.38 -20.02 -61.21
CA ASN A 350 -29.62 -21.22 -62.00
C ASN A 350 -29.84 -20.82 -63.47
N LYS A 351 -28.75 -20.57 -64.19
CA LYS A 351 -28.76 -20.47 -65.66
C LYS A 351 -28.86 -21.89 -66.20
N ASN A 352 -30.07 -22.41 -66.32
CA ASN A 352 -30.49 -23.36 -67.36
C ASN A 352 -31.93 -23.81 -67.12
N LYS A 353 -32.90 -23.13 -67.74
CA LYS A 353 -33.97 -23.80 -68.50
C LYS A 353 -34.36 -22.87 -69.65
N GLY A 354 -33.88 -23.25 -70.84
CA GLY A 354 -34.27 -22.64 -72.10
C GLY A 354 -35.70 -22.97 -72.48
N THR A 355 -36.21 -22.12 -73.36
CA THR A 355 -37.24 -22.34 -74.38
C THR A 355 -37.52 -23.79 -74.72
N ASN A 356 -38.81 -24.15 -74.69
CA ASN A 356 -39.52 -24.73 -75.82
C ASN A 356 -40.99 -24.33 -75.74
#